data_AF-A0A7W5U963-F1
#
_entry.id   AF-A0A7W5U963-F1
#
_cell.length_a   1.000
_cell.length_b   1.000
_cell.length_c   1.000
_cell.angle_alpha   90.00
_cell.angle_beta   90.00
_cell.angle_gamma   90.00
#
_symmetry.space_group_name_H-M   'P 1'
#
loop_
_entity.id
_entity.type
_entity.pdbx_description
1 polymer ?
#
loop_
_entity_poly.entity_id
_entity_poly.type
_entity_poly.pdbx_seq_one_letter_code
_entity_poly.pdbx_strand_id
1 'polypeptide(L)'
;MKKIILLTFAAIACLAAISPAEARDGCGIGWHRGPYGYCRPNGRPVVVVPAVPAYGIFYPGRGYWDGHRYWVHREWWHGGWRYR
;
A
#
# COMPACT_ATOMS: atom_id res chain seq x y z
N MET A 1 -4.81 32.16 41.57
CA MET A 1 -3.36 32.47 41.64
C MET A 1 -2.52 31.22 41.94
N LYS A 2 -2.42 30.74 43.20
CA LYS A 2 -1.56 29.59 43.57
C LYS A 2 -1.78 28.29 42.77
N LYS A 3 -3.04 27.91 42.53
CA LYS A 3 -3.39 26.71 41.74
C LYS A 3 -2.92 26.80 40.28
N ILE A 4 -3.00 28.00 39.70
CA ILE A 4 -2.57 28.27 38.31
C ILE A 4 -1.05 28.18 38.23
N ILE A 5 -0.35 28.75 39.22
CA ILE A 5 1.11 28.68 39.31
C ILE A 5 1.59 27.22 39.43
N LEU A 6 0.95 26.42 40.29
CA LEU A 6 1.26 24.99 40.41
C LEU A 6 1.04 24.22 39.11
N LEU A 7 -0.07 24.49 38.42
CA LEU A 7 -0.36 23.89 37.11
C LEU A 7 0.67 24.26 36.06
N THR A 8 1.13 25.52 36.02
CA THR A 8 2.18 25.94 35.08
C THR A 8 3.51 25.25 35.35
N PHE A 9 3.93 25.12 36.62
CA PHE A 9 5.16 24.39 36.95
C PHE A 9 5.06 22.90 36.62
N ALA A 10 3.91 22.27 36.88
CA ALA A 10 3.69 20.87 36.51
C ALA A 10 3.76 20.66 34.99
N ALA A 11 3.15 21.54 34.19
CA ALA A 11 3.21 21.46 32.73
C ALA A 11 4.64 21.61 32.19
N ILE A 12 5.41 22.55 32.75
CA ILE A 12 6.82 22.75 32.37
C ILE A 12 7.65 21.52 32.74
N ALA A 13 7.46 20.96 33.93
CA ALA A 13 8.16 19.75 34.36
C ALA A 13 7.85 18.55 33.46
N CYS A 14 6.59 18.36 33.07
CA CYS A 14 6.20 17.31 32.13
C CYS A 14 6.89 17.47 30.78
N LEU A 15 6.94 18.69 30.23
CA LEU A 15 7.60 18.97 28.95
C LEU A 15 9.13 18.78 29.03
N ALA A 16 9.75 19.16 30.14
CA ALA A 16 11.18 18.98 30.37
C ALA A 16 11.58 17.50 30.56
N ALA A 17 10.64 16.65 30.99
CA ALA A 17 10.85 15.21 31.16
C ALA A 17 10.69 14.41 29.85
N ILE A 18 10.27 15.04 28.75
CA ILE A 18 10.14 14.36 27.46
C ILE A 18 11.55 14.17 26.88
N SER A 19 12.02 12.93 26.85
CA SER A 19 13.17 12.54 26.03
C SER A 19 12.88 12.90 24.58
N PRO A 20 13.81 13.48 23.80
CA PRO A 20 13.61 13.65 22.38
C PRO A 20 13.26 12.28 21.78
N ALA A 21 12.13 12.22 21.07
CA ALA A 21 11.83 11.05 20.26
C ALA A 21 12.96 10.93 19.24
N GLU A 22 13.89 10.01 19.50
CA GLU A 22 14.92 9.62 18.54
C GLU A 22 14.17 9.24 17.26
N ALA A 23 14.25 10.08 16.23
CA ALA A 23 13.70 9.83 14.88
C ALA A 23 14.47 8.72 14.16
N ARG A 24 14.93 7.76 14.94
CA ARG A 24 16.08 6.93 14.69
C ARG A 24 15.74 5.54 15.17
N ASP A 25 15.38 4.71 14.24
CA ASP A 25 16.33 3.73 13.76
C ASP A 25 17.70 4.21 13.19
N GLY A 26 18.11 5.48 13.30
CA GLY A 26 19.44 5.99 12.96
C GLY A 26 19.63 6.39 11.49
N CYS A 27 18.79 5.88 10.59
CA CYS A 27 19.23 5.70 9.21
C CYS A 27 19.00 6.89 8.26
N GLY A 28 18.19 7.87 8.66
CA GLY A 28 17.84 9.02 7.81
C GLY A 28 16.73 8.71 6.79
N ILE A 29 16.29 9.74 6.07
CA ILE A 29 15.18 9.65 5.11
C ILE A 29 15.52 8.70 3.96
N GLY A 30 14.60 7.79 3.62
CA GLY A 30 14.81 6.78 2.58
C GLY A 30 15.54 5.52 3.03
N TRP A 31 15.74 5.33 4.34
CA TRP A 31 16.41 4.17 4.91
C TRP A 31 15.62 3.63 6.12
N HIS A 32 15.79 2.34 6.42
CA HIS A 32 15.25 1.68 7.61
C HIS A 32 16.33 0.82 8.27
N ARG A 33 16.21 0.57 9.58
CA ARG A 33 17.10 -0.36 10.29
C ARG A 33 16.62 -1.78 10.10
N GLY A 34 17.50 -2.64 9.62
CA GLY A 34 17.24 -4.07 9.51
C GLY A 34 17.33 -4.77 10.87
N PRO A 35 16.91 -6.05 10.95
CA PRO A 35 16.91 -6.83 12.20
C PRO A 35 18.28 -6.96 12.88
N TYR A 36 19.37 -6.88 12.10
CA TYR A 36 20.74 -6.93 12.58
C TYR A 36 21.31 -5.54 12.96
N GLY A 37 20.48 -4.50 13.01
CA GLY A 37 20.87 -3.15 13.42
C GLY A 37 21.50 -2.26 12.34
N TYR A 38 21.76 -2.79 11.14
CA TYR A 38 22.30 -2.03 10.00
C TYR A 38 21.23 -1.22 9.27
N CYS A 39 21.62 -0.04 8.77
CA CYS A 39 20.78 0.75 7.88
C CYS A 39 20.73 0.15 6.48
N ARG A 40 19.52 -0.02 5.96
CA ARG A 40 19.22 -0.52 4.62
C ARG A 40 18.42 0.53 3.84
N PRO A 41 18.69 0.70 2.54
CA PRO A 41 17.89 1.60 1.73
C PRO A 41 16.47 1.05 1.65
N ASN A 42 15.49 1.94 1.70
CA ASN A 42 14.11 1.56 1.41
C ASN A 42 14.05 1.04 -0.03
N GLY A 43 13.38 -0.10 -0.21
CA GLY A 43 13.20 -0.69 -1.53
C GLY A 43 12.44 0.25 -2.46
N ARG A 44 12.42 -0.09 -3.75
CA ARG A 44 11.54 0.59 -4.71
C ARG A 44 10.09 0.52 -4.21
N PRO A 45 9.30 1.59 -4.37
CA PRO A 45 7.87 1.54 -4.07
C PRO A 45 7.24 0.37 -4.82
N VAL A 46 6.60 -0.54 -4.07
CA VAL A 46 5.75 -1.57 -4.69
C VAL A 46 4.40 -0.92 -4.93
N VAL A 47 4.16 -0.50 -6.18
CA VAL A 47 2.86 -0.02 -6.60
C VAL A 47 2.00 -1.23 -6.95
N VAL A 48 1.08 -1.59 -6.05
CA VAL A 48 0.07 -2.61 -6.33
C VAL A 48 -1.11 -1.90 -7.00
N VAL A 49 -1.21 -2.04 -8.32
CA VAL A 49 -2.40 -1.61 -9.05
C VAL A 49 -3.42 -2.75 -9.00
N PRO A 50 -4.70 -2.50 -8.63
CA PRO A 50 -5.74 -3.51 -8.73
C PRO A 50 -5.76 -4.08 -10.15
N ALA A 51 -5.69 -5.41 -10.28
CA ALA A 51 -5.83 -6.05 -11.57
C ALA A 51 -7.26 -5.82 -12.07
N VAL A 52 -7.41 -4.86 -12.99
CA VAL A 52 -8.68 -4.64 -13.68
C VAL A 52 -8.77 -5.59 -14.87
N PRO A 53 -9.98 -6.04 -15.24
CA PRO A 53 -10.17 -6.74 -16.50
C PRO A 53 -9.59 -5.91 -17.65
N ALA A 54 -8.75 -6.54 -18.49
CA ALA A 54 -8.08 -5.92 -19.63
C ALA A 54 -8.75 -6.28 -20.96
N TYR A 55 -8.88 -5.31 -21.86
CA TYR A 55 -9.47 -5.48 -23.18
C TYR A 55 -8.75 -6.57 -24.00
N GLY A 56 -9.50 -7.38 -24.73
CA GLY A 56 -8.95 -8.44 -25.57
C GLY A 56 -8.32 -9.63 -24.83
N ILE A 57 -8.40 -9.68 -23.51
CA ILE A 57 -7.94 -10.83 -22.72
C ILE A 57 -9.06 -11.84 -22.54
N PHE A 58 -8.78 -13.10 -22.88
CA PHE A 58 -9.67 -14.22 -22.62
C PHE A 58 -9.46 -14.74 -21.19
N TYR A 59 -10.53 -14.82 -20.42
CA TYR A 59 -10.52 -15.35 -19.06
C TYR A 59 -11.08 -16.78 -19.10
N PRO A 60 -10.26 -17.83 -18.87
CA PRO A 60 -10.71 -19.21 -18.91
C PRO A 60 -11.94 -19.44 -18.02
N GLY A 61 -12.98 -20.05 -18.59
CA GLY A 61 -14.26 -20.29 -17.92
C GLY A 61 -15.19 -19.08 -17.76
N ARG A 62 -14.76 -17.87 -18.16
CA ARG A 62 -15.58 -16.64 -18.11
C ARG A 62 -15.76 -15.98 -19.47
N GLY A 63 -14.82 -16.15 -20.39
CA GLY A 63 -14.84 -15.53 -21.71
C GLY A 63 -14.17 -14.17 -21.75
N TYR A 64 -14.59 -13.35 -22.72
CA TYR A 64 -14.20 -11.94 -22.82
C TYR A 64 -15.20 -11.08 -22.06
N TRP A 65 -14.72 -10.04 -21.37
CA TRP A 65 -15.57 -9.19 -20.51
C TRP A 65 -15.95 -7.85 -21.18
N ASP A 66 -15.19 -7.44 -22.19
CA ASP A 66 -15.20 -6.09 -22.76
C ASP A 66 -16.21 -5.91 -23.90
N GLY A 67 -17.10 -6.88 -24.11
CA GLY A 67 -18.23 -6.79 -25.05
C GLY A 67 -17.86 -6.80 -26.55
N HIS A 68 -16.57 -6.85 -26.88
CA HIS A 68 -16.11 -6.90 -28.26
C HIS A 68 -16.25 -8.30 -28.86
N ARG A 69 -16.42 -8.36 -30.18
CA ARG A 69 -16.46 -9.64 -30.90
C ARG A 69 -15.04 -10.11 -31.21
N TYR A 70 -14.63 -11.20 -30.57
CA TYR A 70 -13.38 -11.89 -30.86
C TYR A 70 -13.61 -13.13 -31.75
N TRP A 71 -12.58 -13.51 -32.48
CA TRP A 71 -12.59 -14.67 -33.38
C TRP A 71 -11.88 -15.88 -32.76
N VAL A 72 -11.09 -15.64 -31.71
CA VAL A 72 -10.35 -16.65 -30.94
C VAL A 72 -11.22 -17.16 -29.79
N HIS A 73 -10.98 -18.40 -29.34
CA HIS A 73 -11.70 -19.05 -28.23
C HIS A 73 -13.21 -19.10 -28.44
N ARG A 74 -13.66 -19.26 -29.68
CA ARG A 74 -15.07 -19.49 -29.97
C ARG A 74 -15.28 -20.75 -30.77
N GLU A 75 -16.41 -21.36 -30.52
CA GLU A 75 -16.87 -22.56 -31.20
C GLU A 75 -18.33 -22.38 -31.63
N TRP A 76 -18.71 -23.09 -32.69
CA TRP A 76 -20.09 -23.17 -33.11
C TRP A 76 -20.85 -24.18 -32.23
N TRP A 77 -21.92 -23.74 -31.59
CA TRP A 77 -22.71 -24.55 -30.67
C TRP A 77 -24.21 -24.23 -30.81
N HIS A 78 -25.02 -25.27 -31.07
CA HIS A 78 -26.49 -25.19 -31.27
C HIS A 78 -26.98 -23.97 -32.09
N GLY A 79 -26.36 -23.73 -33.26
CA GLY A 79 -26.82 -22.69 -34.18
C GLY A 79 -26.28 -21.28 -33.87
N GLY A 80 -25.32 -21.15 -32.97
CA GLY A 80 -24.67 -19.86 -32.67
C GLY A 80 -23.19 -19.99 -32.33
N TRP A 81 -22.50 -18.86 -32.33
CA TRP A 81 -21.13 -18.76 -31.83
C TRP A 81 -21.15 -18.54 -30.32
N ARG A 82 -20.37 -19.33 -29.57
CA ARG A 82 -20.10 -19.10 -28.15
C ARG A 82 -18.60 -19.05 -27.89
N TYR A 83 -18.20 -18.31 -26.86
CA TYR A 83 -16.81 -18.32 -26.39
C TYR A 83 -16.60 -19.41 -25.33
N ARG A 84 -15.53 -20.19 -25.43
CA ARG A 84 -15.19 -21.25 -24.48
C ARG A 84 -13.68 -21.46 -24.36
#